data_AF-A0A354FIR8-F1
#
_entry.id   AF-A0A354FIR8-F1
#
_cell.length_a   1.000
_cell.length_b   1.000
_cell.length_c   1.000
_cell.angle_alpha   90.00
_cell.angle_beta   90.00
_cell.angle_gamma   90.00
#
_symmetry.space_group_name_H-M   'P 1'
#
loop_
_entity.id
_entity.type
_entity.pdbx_description
1 polymer ?
#
loop_
_entity_poly.entity_id
_entity_poly.type
_entity_poly.pdbx_seq_one_letter_code
_entity_poly.pdbx_strand_id
1 'polypeptide(L)'
;EATGVGDALIRLAFGLTKGTRGGPAHAAVLASSLFGTMSGVAVANVVGTGVMTIPMIKKRGFSPHFSGGIEATASTGGQIVPPIMGAAALIMADQLGVSYLVVIMAALLPAFFYYLSLFFNVIFEARRMDIQTGTLGVDTTLSGEDYTKLFVLLGAIIVIVWTLLYGLSAAAAGVFAVLYMVVAVFATREIRQTPWKVVKGFISGGDQFGRLLIALGVVGVVLGVLSGTGLPVKLAILVDSVMQQSLLMALIVTGLAALVFGMGMPTLPAYLTIILILGPSLLKLGMPLLVAHMFVFYFGVASAITPPVCIAAYAAAAIAGAGPLHTGFTAFRIGLALFIVPFAFAYYPELLLVDEVGGYELLPLLSICVRLALALWLLNSAFSRYDATPLKLPEVLLRFALTVLLLVIWPSVHWAAFVVALVLIGFNQLRFRQAMAVTT
;
A
#
# COMPACT_ATOMS: atom_id res chain seq x y z
N GLU A 1 17.68 1.43 -9.03
CA GLU A 1 18.15 2.74 -8.52
C GLU A 1 19.33 3.29 -9.31
N ALA A 2 20.49 2.62 -9.29
CA ALA A 2 21.72 3.11 -9.94
C ALA A 2 21.65 3.34 -11.47
N THR A 3 20.65 2.78 -12.15
CA THR A 3 20.46 2.82 -13.61
C THR A 3 19.55 3.97 -14.09
N GLY A 4 19.03 4.80 -13.18
CA GLY A 4 18.12 5.91 -13.52
C GLY A 4 16.74 5.47 -14.01
N VAL A 5 16.37 4.18 -13.84
CA VAL A 5 15.04 3.65 -14.18
C VAL A 5 13.92 4.34 -13.39
N GLY A 6 14.20 4.78 -12.15
CA GLY A 6 13.24 5.52 -11.33
C GLY A 6 12.75 6.80 -12.01
N ASP A 7 13.64 7.55 -12.65
CA ASP A 7 13.28 8.78 -13.37
C ASP A 7 12.37 8.48 -14.57
N ALA A 8 12.65 7.39 -15.30
CA ALA A 8 11.82 6.96 -16.42
C ALA A 8 10.42 6.52 -15.97
N LEU A 9 10.31 5.80 -14.84
CA LEU A 9 9.03 5.43 -14.23
C LEU A 9 8.22 6.65 -13.80
N ILE A 10 8.89 7.62 -13.18
CA ILE A 10 8.28 8.89 -12.79
C ILE A 10 7.72 9.58 -14.05
N ARG A 11 8.54 9.80 -15.09
CA ARG A 11 8.10 10.44 -16.34
C ARG A 11 6.92 9.73 -16.99
N LEU A 12 6.94 8.39 -17.03
CA LEU A 12 5.82 7.58 -17.54
C LEU A 12 4.54 7.84 -16.74
N ALA A 13 4.61 7.77 -15.40
CA ALA A 13 3.47 8.01 -14.53
C ALA A 13 2.91 9.44 -14.69
N PHE A 14 3.77 10.44 -14.89
CA PHE A 14 3.37 11.80 -15.20
C PHE A 14 2.68 11.91 -16.57
N GLY A 15 3.22 11.26 -17.59
CA GLY A 15 2.62 11.22 -18.93
C GLY A 15 1.22 10.62 -18.94
N LEU A 16 0.99 9.54 -18.16
CA LEU A 16 -0.29 8.86 -18.04
C LEU A 16 -1.34 9.67 -17.27
N THR A 17 -0.92 10.53 -16.34
CA THR A 17 -1.83 11.24 -15.41
C THR A 17 -1.98 12.74 -15.68
N LYS A 18 -1.28 13.26 -16.71
CA LYS A 18 -1.27 14.69 -17.08
C LYS A 18 -2.65 15.32 -17.30
N GLY A 19 -3.63 14.53 -17.74
CA GLY A 19 -5.01 15.00 -17.99
C GLY A 19 -5.88 15.12 -16.75
N THR A 20 -5.40 14.69 -15.57
CA THR A 20 -6.22 14.65 -14.35
C THR A 20 -5.99 15.91 -13.49
N ARG A 21 -7.03 16.35 -12.76
CA ARG A 21 -6.94 17.48 -11.79
C ARG A 21 -5.79 17.28 -10.79
N GLY A 22 -5.67 16.07 -10.26
CA GLY A 22 -4.59 15.66 -9.36
C GLY A 22 -3.27 15.25 -10.03
N GLY A 23 -3.06 15.53 -11.33
CA GLY A 23 -1.97 15.00 -12.18
C GLY A 23 -0.70 14.56 -11.46
N PRO A 24 0.10 15.47 -10.90
CA PRO A 24 1.34 15.12 -10.19
C PRO A 24 1.20 14.20 -8.98
N ALA A 25 0.12 14.32 -8.23
CA ALA A 25 -0.13 13.46 -7.09
C ALA A 25 -0.58 12.07 -7.54
N HIS A 26 -1.37 11.94 -8.61
CA HIS A 26 -1.65 10.63 -9.22
C HIS A 26 -0.39 10.01 -9.84
N ALA A 27 0.44 10.82 -10.49
CA ALA A 27 1.73 10.39 -11.03
C ALA A 27 2.63 9.85 -9.91
N ALA A 28 2.72 10.58 -8.79
CA ALA A 28 3.48 10.16 -7.62
C ALA A 28 2.94 8.83 -7.08
N VAL A 29 1.62 8.70 -6.90
CA VAL A 29 1.01 7.46 -6.43
C VAL A 29 1.40 6.26 -7.31
N LEU A 30 1.33 6.40 -8.64
CA LEU A 30 1.73 5.33 -9.57
C LEU A 30 3.25 5.08 -9.61
N ALA A 31 4.05 6.14 -9.64
CA ALA A 31 5.50 6.02 -9.71
C ALA A 31 6.05 5.35 -8.43
N SER A 32 5.59 5.81 -7.27
CA SER A 32 6.00 5.29 -5.96
C SER A 32 5.42 3.90 -5.71
N SER A 33 4.28 3.54 -6.29
CA SER A 33 3.79 2.16 -6.25
C SER A 33 4.71 1.22 -7.02
N LEU A 34 5.02 1.55 -8.27
CA LEU A 34 5.89 0.75 -9.14
C LEU A 34 7.31 0.66 -8.60
N PHE A 35 7.84 1.76 -8.06
CA PHE A 35 9.15 1.77 -7.43
C PHE A 35 9.16 0.99 -6.12
N GLY A 36 8.10 1.11 -5.32
CA GLY A 36 7.99 0.47 -4.03
C GLY A 36 7.86 -1.05 -4.10
N THR A 37 7.29 -1.59 -5.18
CA THR A 37 7.29 -3.05 -5.41
C THR A 37 8.71 -3.57 -5.48
N MET A 38 9.63 -2.80 -6.09
CA MET A 38 11.04 -3.16 -6.23
C MET A 38 11.85 -2.96 -4.97
N SER A 39 11.70 -1.80 -4.30
CA SER A 39 12.55 -1.47 -3.15
C SER A 39 12.12 -2.20 -1.89
N GLY A 40 10.83 -2.56 -1.76
CA GLY A 40 10.30 -3.31 -0.61
C GLY A 40 10.45 -2.60 0.74
N VAL A 41 10.86 -1.32 0.75
CA VAL A 41 11.10 -0.52 1.96
C VAL A 41 10.52 0.88 1.78
N ALA A 42 9.54 1.24 2.61
CA ALA A 42 8.82 2.51 2.51
C ALA A 42 9.75 3.75 2.54
N VAL A 43 10.69 3.79 3.49
CA VAL A 43 11.59 4.95 3.68
C VAL A 43 12.55 5.10 2.49
N ALA A 44 13.12 4.00 1.99
CA ALA A 44 13.99 4.03 0.82
C ALA A 44 13.23 4.53 -0.42
N ASN A 45 11.98 4.10 -0.58
CA ASN A 45 11.10 4.57 -1.63
C ASN A 45 10.83 6.09 -1.52
N VAL A 46 10.45 6.59 -0.33
CA VAL A 46 10.25 8.03 -0.10
C VAL A 46 11.51 8.84 -0.41
N VAL A 47 12.69 8.37 -0.04
CA VAL A 47 13.96 9.05 -0.33
C VAL A 47 14.33 8.96 -1.81
N GLY A 48 13.95 7.88 -2.49
CA GLY A 48 14.19 7.68 -3.92
C GLY A 48 13.26 8.52 -4.81
N THR A 49 11.95 8.29 -4.74
CA THR A 49 10.95 8.96 -5.58
C THR A 49 10.53 10.32 -5.04
N GLY A 50 10.44 10.46 -3.72
CA GLY A 50 9.92 11.65 -3.04
C GLY A 50 10.68 12.93 -3.31
N VAL A 51 12.00 12.85 -3.54
CA VAL A 51 12.86 14.00 -3.87
C VAL A 51 12.38 14.70 -5.15
N MET A 52 11.80 13.95 -6.08
CA MET A 52 11.26 14.48 -7.33
C MET A 52 9.74 14.70 -7.23
N THR A 53 8.99 13.74 -6.71
CA THR A 53 7.52 13.80 -6.69
C THR A 53 6.98 14.85 -5.73
N ILE A 54 7.53 14.99 -4.52
CA ILE A 54 7.04 15.94 -3.50
C ILE A 54 7.12 17.40 -3.98
N PRO A 55 8.26 17.90 -4.50
CA PRO A 55 8.32 19.25 -5.05
C PRO A 55 7.34 19.47 -6.21
N MET A 56 7.09 18.46 -7.04
CA MET A 56 6.13 18.56 -8.15
C MET A 56 4.69 18.65 -7.65
N ILE A 57 4.31 17.83 -6.66
CA ILE A 57 2.99 17.91 -6.02
C ILE A 57 2.80 19.30 -5.38
N LYS A 58 3.83 19.84 -4.72
CA LYS A 58 3.80 21.22 -4.17
C LYS A 58 3.66 22.29 -5.25
N LYS A 59 4.44 22.22 -6.34
CA LYS A 59 4.36 23.17 -7.46
C LYS A 59 2.97 23.22 -8.11
N ARG A 60 2.20 22.14 -7.98
CA ARG A 60 0.81 22.06 -8.45
C ARG A 60 -0.19 22.83 -7.57
N GLY A 61 0.20 23.20 -6.36
CA GLY A 61 -0.65 23.92 -5.40
C GLY A 61 -1.10 23.10 -4.19
N PHE A 62 -0.70 21.83 -4.08
CA PHE A 62 -0.99 21.05 -2.87
C PHE A 62 -0.16 21.53 -1.68
N SER A 63 -0.74 21.44 -0.48
CA SER A 63 -0.06 21.80 0.76
C SER A 63 1.16 20.91 1.03
N PRO A 64 2.25 21.43 1.65
CA PRO A 64 3.45 20.64 1.94
C PRO A 64 3.19 19.33 2.71
N HIS A 65 2.34 19.36 3.74
CA HIS A 65 2.02 18.16 4.54
C HIS A 65 1.21 17.12 3.74
N PHE A 66 0.38 17.55 2.79
CA PHE A 66 -0.31 16.63 1.87
C PHE A 66 0.67 16.00 0.90
N SER A 67 1.56 16.80 0.29
CA SER A 67 2.57 16.30 -0.65
C SER A 67 3.48 15.25 -0.01
N GLY A 68 3.96 15.50 1.21
CA GLY A 68 4.73 14.51 1.97
C GLY A 68 3.87 13.31 2.40
N GLY A 69 2.63 13.55 2.82
CA GLY A 69 1.73 12.51 3.30
C GLY A 69 1.30 11.51 2.22
N ILE A 70 0.91 11.99 1.03
CA ILE A 70 0.52 11.13 -0.10
C ILE A 70 1.71 10.31 -0.60
N GLU A 71 2.90 10.92 -0.68
CA GLU A 71 4.13 10.22 -1.07
C GLU A 71 4.46 9.10 -0.07
N ALA A 72 4.51 9.43 1.23
CA ALA A 72 4.79 8.43 2.27
C ALA A 72 3.79 7.27 2.25
N THR A 73 2.52 7.57 1.99
CA THR A 73 1.45 6.58 1.92
C THR A 73 1.57 5.69 0.69
N ALA A 74 1.76 6.29 -0.50
CA ALA A 74 1.99 5.54 -1.73
C ALA A 74 3.26 4.66 -1.62
N SER A 75 4.35 5.23 -1.10
CA SER A 75 5.60 4.50 -0.91
C SER A 75 5.47 3.32 0.05
N THR A 76 4.67 3.49 1.12
CA THR A 76 4.41 2.44 2.11
C THR A 76 3.63 1.28 1.52
N GLY A 77 2.58 1.59 0.75
CA GLY A 77 1.80 0.57 0.06
C GLY A 77 2.57 -0.18 -1.02
N GLY A 78 3.69 0.35 -1.53
CA GLY A 78 4.52 -0.35 -2.51
C GLY A 78 5.01 -1.72 -2.02
N GLN A 79 5.14 -1.89 -0.70
CA GLN A 79 5.58 -3.15 -0.07
C GLN A 79 4.57 -4.30 -0.22
N ILE A 80 3.27 -3.98 -0.39
CA ILE A 80 2.20 -4.98 -0.50
C ILE A 80 1.80 -5.26 -1.96
N VAL A 81 2.39 -4.57 -2.94
CA VAL A 81 2.02 -4.75 -4.35
C VAL A 81 2.89 -5.82 -5.02
N PRO A 82 2.28 -6.79 -5.71
CA PRO A 82 2.97 -7.69 -6.62
C PRO A 82 3.87 -6.98 -7.65
N PRO A 83 4.93 -7.64 -8.18
CA PRO A 83 5.25 -9.07 -8.02
C PRO A 83 6.41 -9.37 -7.06
N ILE A 84 7.19 -8.35 -6.68
CA ILE A 84 8.40 -8.55 -5.87
C ILE A 84 8.08 -8.58 -4.39
N MET A 85 7.13 -7.75 -3.92
CA MET A 85 6.62 -7.66 -2.54
C MET A 85 7.72 -7.91 -1.50
N GLY A 86 8.27 -6.84 -0.90
CA GLY A 86 9.49 -6.91 -0.07
C GLY A 86 9.64 -8.15 0.84
N ALA A 87 10.87 -8.53 1.20
CA ALA A 87 11.28 -9.84 1.75
C ALA A 87 10.36 -10.54 2.77
N ALA A 88 9.51 -9.81 3.50
CA ALA A 88 8.40 -10.35 4.29
C ALA A 88 7.47 -11.31 3.52
N ALA A 89 7.12 -11.02 2.27
CA ALA A 89 6.21 -11.89 1.51
C ALA A 89 6.85 -13.25 1.16
N LEU A 90 8.18 -13.27 0.92
CA LEU A 90 8.95 -14.49 0.68
C LEU A 90 8.96 -15.39 1.93
N ILE A 91 9.24 -14.79 3.09
CA ILE A 91 9.27 -15.51 4.36
C ILE A 91 7.87 -15.95 4.78
N MET A 92 6.84 -15.16 4.44
CA MET A 92 5.45 -15.57 4.63
C MET A 92 5.12 -16.84 3.82
N ALA A 93 5.47 -16.89 2.54
CA ALA A 93 5.25 -18.07 1.70
C ALA A 93 5.94 -19.32 2.30
N ASP A 94 7.18 -19.17 2.76
CA ASP A 94 7.96 -20.23 3.41
C ASP A 94 7.30 -20.72 4.72
N GLN A 95 6.89 -19.79 5.60
CA GLN A 95 6.21 -20.13 6.85
C GLN A 95 4.85 -20.81 6.66
N LEU A 96 4.13 -20.41 5.61
CA LEU A 96 2.83 -20.99 5.25
C LEU A 96 2.98 -22.34 4.53
N GLY A 97 4.17 -22.65 4.00
CA GLY A 97 4.38 -23.82 3.16
C GLY A 97 3.64 -23.76 1.82
N VAL A 98 3.35 -22.55 1.32
CA VAL A 98 2.62 -22.33 0.06
C VAL A 98 3.53 -21.74 -1.01
N SER A 99 3.13 -21.88 -2.28
CA SER A 99 3.85 -21.23 -3.38
C SER A 99 3.81 -19.70 -3.21
N TYR A 100 4.91 -19.02 -3.53
CA TYR A 100 4.96 -17.55 -3.51
C TYR A 100 3.94 -16.91 -4.47
N LEU A 101 3.51 -17.63 -5.52
CA LEU A 101 2.41 -17.20 -6.38
C LEU A 101 1.09 -17.04 -5.63
N VAL A 102 0.82 -17.88 -4.63
CA VAL A 102 -0.38 -17.78 -3.78
C VAL A 102 -0.37 -16.44 -3.03
N VAL A 103 0.77 -16.08 -2.46
CA VAL A 103 0.94 -14.81 -1.73
C VAL A 103 0.79 -13.61 -2.66
N ILE A 104 1.36 -13.67 -3.88
CA ILE A 104 1.19 -12.63 -4.89
C ILE A 104 -0.29 -12.46 -5.28
N MET A 105 -0.98 -13.57 -5.60
CA MET A 105 -2.38 -13.54 -6.00
C MET A 105 -3.26 -13.01 -4.87
N ALA A 106 -3.00 -13.43 -3.64
CA ALA A 106 -3.66 -12.94 -2.43
C ALA A 106 -3.52 -11.44 -2.22
N ALA A 107 -2.40 -10.84 -2.62
CA ALA A 107 -2.18 -9.41 -2.45
C ALA A 107 -2.72 -8.56 -3.60
N LEU A 108 -2.97 -9.13 -4.78
CA LEU A 108 -3.27 -8.37 -6.00
C LEU A 108 -4.49 -7.46 -5.86
N LEU A 109 -5.64 -8.04 -5.48
CA LEU A 109 -6.90 -7.31 -5.40
C LEU A 109 -6.95 -6.36 -4.18
N PRO A 110 -6.50 -6.76 -2.98
CA PRO A 110 -6.33 -5.83 -1.85
C PRO A 110 -5.41 -4.63 -2.17
N ALA A 111 -4.28 -4.86 -2.84
CA ALA A 111 -3.37 -3.80 -3.25
C ALA A 111 -4.04 -2.85 -4.25
N PHE A 112 -4.80 -3.38 -5.23
CA PHE A 112 -5.57 -2.56 -6.15
C PHE A 112 -6.55 -1.63 -5.42
N PHE A 113 -7.33 -2.14 -4.47
CA PHE A 113 -8.26 -1.32 -3.69
C PHE A 113 -7.56 -0.27 -2.83
N TYR A 114 -6.41 -0.61 -2.25
CA TYR A 114 -5.59 0.35 -1.52
C TYR A 114 -5.17 1.53 -2.42
N TYR A 115 -4.64 1.26 -3.62
CA TYR A 115 -4.24 2.32 -4.54
C TYR A 115 -5.42 3.08 -5.13
N LEU A 116 -6.54 2.40 -5.41
CA LEU A 116 -7.79 3.04 -5.81
C LEU A 116 -8.24 4.08 -4.76
N SER A 117 -8.10 3.75 -3.47
CA SER A 117 -8.37 4.69 -2.39
C SER A 117 -7.44 5.91 -2.44
N LEU A 118 -6.14 5.73 -2.69
CA LEU A 118 -5.19 6.85 -2.82
C LEU A 118 -5.57 7.76 -3.99
N PHE A 119 -5.99 7.19 -5.12
CA PHE A 119 -6.51 7.94 -6.25
C PHE A 119 -7.76 8.76 -5.88
N PHE A 120 -8.73 8.15 -5.20
CA PHE A 120 -9.91 8.88 -4.72
C PHE A 120 -9.52 10.01 -3.77
N ASN A 121 -8.56 9.77 -2.86
CA ASN A 121 -8.07 10.78 -1.94
C ASN A 121 -7.50 12.00 -2.69
N VAL A 122 -6.64 11.77 -3.69
CA VAL A 122 -6.06 12.82 -4.52
C VAL A 122 -7.14 13.59 -5.28
N ILE A 123 -8.16 12.91 -5.83
CA ILE A 123 -9.28 13.56 -6.52
C ILE A 123 -10.03 14.52 -5.58
N PHE A 124 -10.43 14.04 -4.41
CA PHE A 124 -11.22 14.85 -3.48
C PHE A 124 -10.42 15.97 -2.86
N GLU A 125 -9.14 15.75 -2.55
CA GLU A 125 -8.28 16.79 -2.03
C GLU A 125 -8.00 17.88 -3.08
N ALA A 126 -7.76 17.48 -4.34
CA ALA A 126 -7.60 18.41 -5.44
C ALA A 126 -8.85 19.28 -5.66
N ARG A 127 -10.04 18.68 -5.56
CA ARG A 127 -11.31 19.41 -5.65
C ARG A 127 -11.52 20.36 -4.47
N ARG A 128 -11.21 19.92 -3.25
CA ARG A 128 -11.31 20.75 -2.03
C ARG A 128 -10.41 21.97 -2.09
N MET A 129 -9.21 21.83 -2.66
CA MET A 129 -8.23 22.90 -2.81
C MET A 129 -8.38 23.70 -4.13
N ASP A 130 -9.42 23.42 -4.92
CA ASP A 130 -9.67 23.99 -6.25
C ASP A 130 -8.45 23.98 -7.19
N ILE A 131 -7.72 22.87 -7.19
CA ILE A 131 -6.53 22.70 -8.03
C ILE A 131 -6.97 22.48 -9.49
N GLN A 132 -6.64 23.45 -10.35
CA GLN A 132 -7.08 23.46 -11.74
C GLN A 132 -6.21 22.62 -12.69
N THR A 133 -6.85 22.09 -13.73
CA THR A 133 -6.29 21.85 -15.08
C THR A 133 -5.01 22.60 -15.45
N GLY A 134 -3.82 22.00 -15.60
CA GLY A 134 -2.70 22.80 -16.13
C GLY A 134 -1.48 21.98 -16.55
N THR A 135 -0.72 22.52 -17.49
CA THR A 135 0.57 21.97 -17.89
C THR A 135 1.57 22.21 -16.77
N LEU A 136 2.13 21.13 -16.22
CA LEU A 136 3.37 21.27 -15.49
C LEU A 136 4.47 21.54 -16.50
N GLY A 137 5.33 22.52 -16.26
CA GLY A 137 6.55 22.76 -17.05
C GLY A 137 7.61 21.66 -16.87
N VAL A 138 7.17 20.41 -16.71
CA VAL A 138 8.01 19.22 -16.63
C VAL A 138 7.89 18.53 -17.98
N ASP A 139 9.03 18.24 -18.59
CA ASP A 139 9.06 17.46 -19.82
C ASP A 139 8.56 16.04 -19.53
N THR A 140 7.31 15.78 -19.92
CA THR A 140 6.70 14.45 -19.82
C THR A 140 7.03 13.56 -21.01
N THR A 141 7.84 14.04 -21.97
CA THR A 141 8.21 13.24 -23.13
C THR A 141 9.17 12.13 -22.70
N LEU A 142 8.80 10.90 -23.03
CA LEU A 142 9.67 9.74 -22.83
C LEU A 142 10.72 9.74 -23.94
N SER A 143 11.99 9.81 -23.55
CA SER A 143 13.09 9.62 -24.48
C SER A 143 13.16 8.15 -24.94
N GLY A 144 13.79 7.88 -26.09
CA GLY A 144 14.13 6.52 -26.51
C GLY A 144 14.94 5.75 -25.45
N GLU A 145 15.74 6.47 -24.65
CA GLU A 145 16.45 5.87 -23.52
C GLU A 145 15.54 5.53 -22.33
N ASP A 146 14.49 6.32 -22.08
CA ASP A 146 13.50 6.04 -21.04
C ASP A 146 12.72 4.76 -21.37
N TYR A 147 12.36 4.56 -22.65
CA TYR A 147 11.75 3.30 -23.09
C TYR A 147 12.68 2.10 -22.87
N THR A 148 13.96 2.21 -23.23
CA THR A 148 14.93 1.14 -22.97
C THR A 148 15.02 0.81 -21.49
N LYS A 149 15.08 1.83 -20.62
CA LYS A 149 15.08 1.65 -19.15
C LYS A 149 13.83 0.90 -18.66
N LEU A 150 12.65 1.28 -19.16
CA LEU A 150 11.37 0.65 -18.83
C LEU A 150 11.30 -0.81 -19.34
N PHE A 151 11.79 -1.09 -20.55
CA PHE A 151 11.83 -2.45 -21.10
C PHE A 151 12.79 -3.36 -20.32
N VAL A 152 13.95 -2.86 -19.89
CA VAL A 152 14.87 -3.60 -19.03
C VAL A 152 14.19 -3.93 -17.70
N LEU A 153 13.49 -2.98 -17.08
CA LEU A 153 12.74 -3.26 -15.85
C LEU A 153 11.62 -4.29 -16.07
N LEU A 154 10.83 -4.10 -17.12
CA LEU A 154 9.72 -5.00 -17.45
C LEU A 154 10.22 -6.42 -17.70
N GLY A 155 11.36 -6.57 -18.38
CA GLY A 155 12.01 -7.86 -18.58
C GLY A 155 12.42 -8.53 -17.28
N ALA A 156 12.94 -7.77 -16.30
CA ALA A 156 13.28 -8.32 -14.98
C ALA A 156 12.03 -8.82 -14.24
N ILE A 157 10.93 -8.06 -14.30
CA ILE A 157 9.63 -8.48 -13.74
C ILE A 157 9.11 -9.75 -14.44
N ILE A 158 9.20 -9.82 -15.77
CA ILE A 158 8.79 -11.00 -16.55
C ILE A 158 9.62 -12.21 -16.15
N VAL A 159 10.94 -12.06 -15.97
CA VAL A 159 11.80 -13.15 -15.50
C VAL A 159 11.34 -13.65 -14.13
N ILE A 160 11.07 -12.75 -13.18
CA ILE A 160 10.55 -13.13 -11.86
C ILE A 160 9.25 -13.91 -11.98
N VAL A 161 8.24 -13.36 -12.67
CA VAL A 161 6.93 -13.99 -12.81
C VAL A 161 7.05 -15.34 -13.53
N TRP A 162 7.82 -15.41 -14.61
CA TRP A 162 8.01 -16.64 -15.37
C TRP A 162 8.73 -17.74 -14.56
N THR A 163 9.78 -17.39 -13.82
CA THR A 163 10.48 -18.32 -12.93
C THR A 163 9.56 -18.87 -11.84
N LEU A 164 8.69 -18.02 -11.29
CA LEU A 164 7.69 -18.44 -10.29
C LEU A 164 6.62 -19.34 -10.88
N LEU A 165 6.11 -19.02 -12.08
CA LEU A 165 5.17 -19.85 -12.82
C LEU A 165 5.77 -21.21 -13.22
N TYR A 166 7.08 -21.26 -13.43
CA TYR A 166 7.82 -22.50 -13.66
C TYR A 166 7.97 -23.36 -12.38
N GLY A 167 7.55 -22.85 -11.22
CA GLY A 167 7.59 -23.56 -9.94
C GLY A 167 8.94 -23.48 -9.21
N LEU A 168 9.84 -22.60 -9.63
CA LEU A 168 11.10 -22.36 -8.90
C LEU A 168 10.85 -21.50 -7.66
N SER A 169 11.76 -21.62 -6.69
CA SER A 169 11.68 -20.84 -5.46
C SER A 169 11.81 -19.35 -5.75
N ALA A 170 11.25 -18.52 -4.88
CA ALA A 170 11.33 -17.08 -5.06
C ALA A 170 12.76 -16.52 -4.87
N ALA A 171 13.62 -17.24 -4.13
CA ALA A 171 15.06 -16.98 -4.12
C ALA A 171 15.70 -17.19 -5.50
N ALA A 172 15.34 -18.26 -6.20
CA ALA A 172 15.80 -18.50 -7.58
C ALA A 172 15.29 -17.41 -8.53
N ALA A 173 14.02 -17.01 -8.43
CA ALA A 173 13.45 -15.91 -9.21
C ALA A 173 14.25 -14.61 -9.03
N GLY A 174 14.65 -14.28 -7.79
CA GLY A 174 15.52 -13.13 -7.51
C GLY A 174 16.90 -13.25 -8.18
N VAL A 175 17.54 -14.42 -8.12
CA VAL A 175 18.84 -14.66 -8.77
C VAL A 175 18.75 -14.51 -10.28
N PHE A 176 17.76 -15.13 -10.92
CA PHE A 176 17.56 -15.01 -12.37
C PHE A 176 17.26 -13.57 -12.79
N ALA A 177 16.48 -12.83 -12.00
CA ALA A 177 16.23 -11.41 -12.26
C ALA A 177 17.50 -10.56 -12.16
N VAL A 178 18.35 -10.81 -11.17
CA VAL A 178 19.65 -10.13 -11.05
C VAL A 178 20.56 -10.48 -12.23
N LEU A 179 20.66 -11.76 -12.62
CA LEU A 179 21.45 -12.19 -13.77
C LEU A 179 20.98 -11.53 -15.07
N TYR A 180 19.66 -11.52 -15.29
CA TYR A 180 19.05 -10.81 -16.40
C TYR A 180 19.40 -9.31 -16.36
N MET A 181 19.22 -8.65 -15.21
CA MET A 181 19.48 -7.21 -15.05
C MET A 181 20.94 -6.86 -15.32
N VAL A 182 21.90 -7.67 -14.86
CA VAL A 182 23.33 -7.43 -15.09
C VAL A 182 23.64 -7.34 -16.58
N VAL A 183 23.00 -8.16 -17.41
CA VAL A 183 23.20 -8.16 -18.86
C VAL A 183 22.35 -7.09 -19.54
N ALA A 184 21.05 -7.05 -19.25
CA ALA A 184 20.07 -6.20 -19.94
C ALA A 184 20.33 -4.70 -19.73
N VAL A 185 20.87 -4.31 -18.57
CA VAL A 185 21.17 -2.92 -18.25
C VAL A 185 22.24 -2.30 -19.18
N PHE A 186 23.08 -3.11 -19.85
CA PHE A 186 24.01 -2.62 -20.88
C PHE A 186 23.31 -2.16 -22.18
N ALA A 187 22.01 -2.41 -22.37
CA ALA A 187 21.26 -1.79 -23.46
C ALA A 187 21.16 -0.26 -23.29
N THR A 188 21.14 0.20 -22.03
CA THR A 188 21.06 1.62 -21.68
C THR A 188 22.36 2.36 -22.01
N ARG A 189 22.26 3.52 -22.67
CA ARG A 189 23.44 4.31 -23.06
C ARG A 189 24.22 4.79 -21.83
N GLU A 190 23.50 5.23 -20.80
CA GLU A 190 24.08 5.68 -19.52
C GLU A 190 25.02 4.65 -18.88
N ILE A 191 24.70 3.36 -18.96
CA ILE A 191 25.50 2.29 -18.34
C ILE A 191 26.64 1.86 -19.26
N ARG A 192 26.46 1.87 -20.59
CA ARG A 192 27.57 1.66 -21.53
C ARG A 192 28.68 2.69 -21.37
N GLN A 193 28.32 3.92 -21.04
CA GLN A 193 29.27 5.00 -20.77
C GLN A 193 29.90 4.90 -19.37
N THR A 194 29.23 4.28 -18.41
CA THR A 194 29.74 4.17 -17.03
C THR A 194 29.38 2.81 -16.42
N PRO A 195 30.07 1.72 -16.81
CA PRO A 195 29.77 0.37 -16.34
C PRO A 195 29.96 0.21 -14.82
N TRP A 196 30.79 1.05 -14.21
CA TRP A 196 31.00 1.07 -12.75
C TRP A 196 29.72 1.34 -11.94
N LYS A 197 28.68 1.92 -12.56
CA LYS A 197 27.36 2.08 -11.91
C LYS A 197 26.73 0.73 -11.54
N VAL A 198 27.00 -0.34 -12.30
CA VAL A 198 26.51 -1.69 -11.97
C VAL A 198 27.13 -2.18 -10.65
N VAL A 199 28.45 -2.00 -10.50
CA VAL A 199 29.17 -2.34 -9.25
C VAL A 199 28.65 -1.53 -8.07
N LYS A 200 28.41 -0.22 -8.25
CA LYS A 200 27.77 0.62 -7.22
C LYS A 200 26.38 0.11 -6.84
N GLY A 201 25.62 -0.41 -7.81
CA GLY A 201 24.34 -1.08 -7.57
C GLY A 201 24.49 -2.29 -6.66
N PHE A 202 25.46 -3.17 -6.91
CA PHE A 202 25.76 -4.32 -6.04
C PHE A 202 26.19 -3.91 -4.64
N ILE A 203 27.05 -2.89 -4.51
CA ILE A 203 27.48 -2.37 -3.20
C ILE A 203 26.27 -1.88 -2.40
N SER A 204 25.38 -1.11 -3.05
CA SER A 204 24.17 -0.57 -2.40
C SER A 204 23.19 -1.68 -2.01
N GLY A 205 23.01 -2.69 -2.87
CA GLY A 205 22.20 -3.88 -2.55
C GLY A 205 22.78 -4.69 -1.38
N GLY A 206 24.11 -4.81 -1.32
CA GLY A 206 24.81 -5.45 -0.21
C GLY A 206 24.62 -4.72 1.13
N ASP A 207 24.68 -3.38 1.15
CA ASP A 207 24.39 -2.59 2.35
C ASP A 207 22.95 -2.78 2.84
N GLN A 208 21.98 -2.71 1.91
CA GLN A 208 20.56 -2.94 2.22
C GLN A 208 20.33 -4.34 2.78
N PHE A 209 20.93 -5.36 2.17
CA PHE A 209 20.84 -6.74 2.64
C PHE A 209 21.51 -6.94 4.01
N GLY A 210 22.68 -6.32 4.24
CA GLY A 210 23.38 -6.36 5.53
C GLY A 210 22.53 -5.79 6.67
N ARG A 211 21.86 -4.64 6.45
CA ARG A 211 20.93 -4.05 7.42
C ARG A 211 19.74 -4.98 7.73
N LEU A 212 19.22 -5.66 6.71
CA LEU A 212 18.14 -6.63 6.86
C LEU A 212 18.58 -7.83 7.71
N LEU A 213 19.78 -8.37 7.46
CA LEU A 213 20.35 -9.49 8.22
C LEU A 213 20.55 -9.15 9.70
N ILE A 214 21.07 -7.95 10.01
CA ILE A 214 21.24 -7.50 11.41
C ILE A 214 19.88 -7.46 12.11
N ALA A 215 18.87 -6.85 11.48
CA ALA A 215 17.53 -6.78 12.03
C ALA A 215 16.92 -8.17 12.25
N LEU A 216 17.05 -9.08 11.28
CA LEU A 216 16.61 -10.46 11.39
C LEU A 216 17.33 -11.24 12.50
N GLY A 217 18.64 -11.03 12.67
CA GLY A 217 19.41 -11.66 13.73
C GLY A 217 18.91 -11.25 15.12
N VAL A 218 18.67 -9.94 15.34
CA VAL A 218 18.10 -9.42 16.59
C VAL A 218 16.70 -9.98 16.82
N VAL A 219 15.86 -9.98 15.78
CA VAL A 219 14.52 -10.58 15.85
C VAL A 219 14.60 -12.06 16.21
N GLY A 220 15.51 -12.83 15.62
CA GLY A 220 15.72 -14.24 15.93
C GLY A 220 16.02 -14.49 17.41
N VAL A 221 16.85 -13.64 18.05
CA VAL A 221 17.11 -13.70 19.49
C VAL A 221 15.82 -13.42 20.28
N VAL A 222 15.06 -12.39 19.91
CA VAL A 222 13.77 -12.06 20.53
C VAL A 222 12.78 -13.20 20.39
N LEU A 223 12.62 -13.77 19.18
CA LEU A 223 11.76 -14.92 18.92
C LEU A 223 12.20 -16.14 19.73
N GLY A 224 13.51 -16.38 19.88
CA GLY A 224 14.05 -17.45 20.70
C GLY A 224 13.69 -17.31 22.19
N VAL A 225 13.87 -16.12 22.76
CA VAL A 225 13.48 -15.82 24.15
C VAL A 225 11.97 -15.91 24.35
N LEU A 226 11.18 -15.36 23.43
CA LEU A 226 9.72 -15.42 23.47
C LEU A 226 9.21 -16.86 23.42
N SER A 227 9.74 -17.65 22.48
CA SER A 227 9.36 -19.06 22.32
C SER A 227 9.78 -19.90 23.53
N GLY A 228 10.99 -19.66 24.06
CA GLY A 228 11.48 -20.35 25.26
C GLY A 228 10.73 -19.99 26.54
N THR A 229 10.22 -18.77 26.67
CA THR A 229 9.43 -18.33 27.83
C THR A 229 7.94 -18.68 27.72
N GLY A 230 7.46 -19.07 26.53
CA GLY A 230 6.04 -19.29 26.25
C GLY A 230 5.18 -18.02 26.32
N LEU A 231 5.80 -16.84 26.29
CA LEU A 231 5.08 -15.56 26.39
C LEU A 231 4.04 -15.37 25.28
N PRO A 232 4.30 -15.70 23.99
CA PRO A 232 3.29 -15.62 22.94
C PRO A 232 2.00 -16.37 23.27
N VAL A 233 2.13 -17.60 23.79
CA VAL A 233 0.98 -18.44 24.15
C VAL A 233 0.20 -17.84 25.31
N LYS A 234 0.89 -17.28 26.33
CA LYS A 234 0.24 -16.62 27.46
C LYS A 234 -0.48 -15.33 27.04
N LEU A 235 0.14 -14.53 26.17
CA LEU A 235 -0.50 -13.34 25.60
C LEU A 235 -1.70 -13.72 24.75
N ALA A 236 -1.61 -14.79 23.95
CA ALA A 236 -2.73 -15.30 23.19
C ALA A 236 -3.91 -15.70 24.08
N ILE A 237 -3.68 -16.38 25.21
CA ILE A 237 -4.72 -16.73 26.20
C ILE A 237 -5.32 -15.49 26.86
N LEU A 238 -4.49 -14.52 27.26
CA LEU A 238 -4.95 -13.28 27.87
C LEU A 238 -5.82 -12.48 26.88
N VAL A 239 -5.37 -12.39 25.64
CA VAL A 239 -6.11 -11.74 24.57
C VAL A 239 -7.42 -12.48 24.27
N ASP A 240 -7.41 -13.81 24.25
CA ASP A 240 -8.62 -14.64 24.09
C ASP A 240 -9.65 -14.38 25.20
N SER A 241 -9.19 -14.23 26.46
CA SER A 241 -10.07 -13.89 27.59
C SER A 241 -10.77 -12.53 27.45
N VAL A 242 -10.14 -11.60 26.71
CA VAL A 242 -10.70 -10.26 26.42
C VAL A 242 -11.56 -10.27 25.15
N MET A 243 -11.24 -11.11 24.16
CA MET A 243 -11.89 -11.14 22.84
C MET A 243 -13.31 -11.75 22.88
N GLN A 244 -13.68 -12.51 23.92
CA GLN A 244 -15.01 -13.13 24.10
C GLN A 244 -15.57 -13.80 22.83
N GLN A 245 -14.72 -14.52 22.07
CA GLN A 245 -15.09 -15.18 20.80
C GLN A 245 -15.54 -14.24 19.65
N SER A 246 -15.39 -12.91 19.79
CA SER A 246 -15.70 -11.96 18.72
C SER A 246 -14.51 -11.73 17.79
N LEU A 247 -14.64 -12.16 16.53
CA LEU A 247 -13.64 -11.90 15.49
C LEU A 247 -13.37 -10.39 15.32
N LEU A 248 -14.37 -9.52 15.48
CA LEU A 248 -14.18 -8.07 15.33
C LEU A 248 -13.25 -7.52 16.43
N MET A 249 -13.54 -7.86 17.68
CA MET A 249 -12.71 -7.44 18.80
C MET A 249 -11.30 -7.99 18.65
N ALA A 250 -11.21 -9.20 18.13
CA ALA A 250 -9.95 -9.84 17.88
C ALA A 250 -9.08 -9.09 16.87
N LEU A 251 -9.66 -8.70 15.74
CA LEU A 251 -8.97 -7.92 14.70
C LEU A 251 -8.60 -6.52 15.19
N ILE A 252 -9.44 -5.88 16.00
CA ILE A 252 -9.14 -4.56 16.58
C ILE A 252 -7.95 -4.65 17.53
N VAL A 253 -7.99 -5.57 18.50
CA VAL A 253 -6.89 -5.76 19.47
C VAL A 253 -5.61 -6.16 18.74
N THR A 254 -5.73 -7.05 17.75
CA THR A 254 -4.58 -7.51 16.96
C THR A 254 -3.98 -6.37 16.14
N GLY A 255 -4.82 -5.56 15.47
CA GLY A 255 -4.36 -4.40 14.70
C GLY A 255 -3.69 -3.34 15.57
N LEU A 256 -4.24 -3.04 16.75
CA LEU A 256 -3.63 -2.11 17.70
C LEU A 256 -2.29 -2.62 18.23
N ALA A 257 -2.22 -3.90 18.63
CA ALA A 257 -0.98 -4.51 19.06
C ALA A 257 0.06 -4.54 17.92
N ALA A 258 -0.38 -4.87 16.70
CA ALA A 258 0.46 -4.86 15.50
C ALA A 258 1.05 -3.48 15.20
N LEU A 259 0.29 -2.41 15.43
CA LEU A 259 0.81 -1.04 15.34
C LEU A 259 1.88 -0.76 16.39
N VAL A 260 1.64 -1.12 17.65
CA VAL A 260 2.59 -0.88 18.76
C VAL A 260 3.88 -1.67 18.54
N PHE A 261 3.78 -2.95 18.19
CA PHE A 261 4.95 -3.76 17.90
C PHE A 261 5.65 -3.33 16.61
N GLY A 262 4.91 -2.90 15.58
CA GLY A 262 5.50 -2.46 14.31
C GLY A 262 6.26 -1.13 14.39
N MET A 263 5.96 -0.29 15.38
CA MET A 263 6.59 1.02 15.54
C MET A 263 8.12 0.94 15.66
N GLY A 264 8.82 1.57 14.72
CA GLY A 264 10.27 1.71 14.78
C GLY A 264 11.06 0.55 14.20
N MET A 265 10.41 -0.54 13.81
CA MET A 265 11.05 -1.71 13.22
C MET A 265 10.90 -1.73 11.69
N PRO A 266 11.84 -2.35 10.95
CA PRO A 266 11.60 -2.73 9.57
C PRO A 266 10.42 -3.71 9.45
N THR A 267 9.72 -3.69 8.32
CA THR A 267 8.46 -4.43 8.10
C THR A 267 8.56 -5.93 8.39
N LEU A 268 9.64 -6.57 7.95
CA LEU A 268 9.84 -8.00 8.13
C LEU A 268 9.99 -8.41 9.62
N PRO A 269 10.91 -7.81 10.40
CA PRO A 269 10.94 -7.89 11.86
C PRO A 269 9.58 -7.73 12.54
N ALA A 270 8.86 -6.65 12.19
CA ALA A 270 7.55 -6.35 12.75
C ALA A 270 6.57 -7.49 12.48
N TYR A 271 6.42 -7.87 11.21
CA TYR A 271 5.53 -8.95 10.78
C TYR A 271 5.81 -10.26 11.55
N LEU A 272 7.08 -10.68 11.64
CA LEU A 272 7.47 -11.92 12.32
C LEU A 272 7.12 -11.92 13.81
N THR A 273 7.40 -10.81 14.50
CA THR A 273 7.07 -10.68 15.93
C THR A 273 5.56 -10.73 16.15
N ILE A 274 4.80 -10.02 15.32
CA ILE A 274 3.35 -9.90 15.49
C ILE A 274 2.66 -11.23 15.20
N ILE A 275 3.02 -11.93 14.11
CA ILE A 275 2.36 -13.20 13.74
C ILE A 275 2.68 -14.30 14.76
N LEU A 276 3.88 -14.31 15.33
CA LEU A 276 4.23 -15.26 16.39
C LEU A 276 3.37 -15.06 17.65
N ILE A 277 3.10 -13.80 18.02
CA ILE A 277 2.36 -13.45 19.24
C ILE A 277 0.85 -13.60 19.04
N LEU A 278 0.32 -13.11 17.91
CA LEU A 278 -1.12 -12.91 17.72
C LEU A 278 -1.74 -13.88 16.71
N GLY A 279 -0.93 -14.51 15.85
CA GLY A 279 -1.39 -15.51 14.88
C GLY A 279 -2.21 -16.64 15.50
N PRO A 280 -1.73 -17.30 16.57
CA PRO A 280 -2.49 -18.37 17.23
C PRO A 280 -3.89 -17.95 17.70
N SER A 281 -4.05 -16.70 18.14
CA SER A 281 -5.34 -16.16 18.59
C SER A 281 -6.32 -15.97 17.43
N LEU A 282 -5.83 -15.47 16.28
CA LEU A 282 -6.66 -15.30 15.09
C LEU A 282 -7.13 -16.66 14.53
N LEU A 283 -6.23 -17.64 14.49
CA LEU A 283 -6.53 -18.99 14.00
C LEU A 283 -7.61 -19.68 14.84
N LYS A 284 -7.57 -19.53 16.16
CA LYS A 284 -8.58 -20.10 17.08
C LYS A 284 -9.99 -19.57 16.79
N LEU A 285 -10.12 -18.36 16.25
CA LEU A 285 -11.40 -17.75 15.89
C LEU A 285 -11.87 -18.12 14.47
N GLY A 286 -11.24 -19.12 13.85
CA GLY A 286 -11.63 -19.64 12.54
C GLY A 286 -11.07 -18.85 11.36
N MET A 287 -10.14 -17.92 11.59
CA MET A 287 -9.46 -17.21 10.50
C MET A 287 -8.51 -18.16 9.76
N PRO A 288 -8.55 -18.24 8.42
CA PRO A 288 -7.57 -19.00 7.66
C PRO A 288 -6.15 -18.49 7.90
N LEU A 289 -5.16 -19.39 7.87
CA LEU A 289 -3.77 -19.05 8.18
C LEU A 289 -3.22 -17.95 7.27
N LEU A 290 -3.44 -18.04 5.95
CA LEU A 290 -3.01 -17.01 5.01
C LEU A 290 -3.64 -15.64 5.32
N VAL A 291 -4.92 -15.61 5.70
CA VAL A 291 -5.65 -14.37 6.06
C VAL A 291 -5.00 -13.72 7.29
N ALA A 292 -4.66 -14.51 8.31
CA ALA A 292 -4.00 -14.00 9.52
C ALA A 292 -2.62 -13.40 9.21
N HIS A 293 -1.82 -14.09 8.40
CA HIS A 293 -0.51 -13.59 7.97
C HIS A 293 -0.62 -12.30 7.15
N MET A 294 -1.56 -12.24 6.20
CA MET A 294 -1.83 -11.04 5.40
C MET A 294 -2.33 -9.88 6.27
N PHE A 295 -3.23 -10.14 7.22
CA PHE A 295 -3.74 -9.13 8.14
C PHE A 295 -2.61 -8.48 8.93
N VAL A 296 -1.77 -9.31 9.55
CA VAL A 296 -0.62 -8.85 10.32
C VAL A 296 0.40 -8.10 9.44
N PHE A 297 0.67 -8.60 8.24
CA PHE A 297 1.59 -7.97 7.31
C PHE A 297 1.14 -6.56 6.92
N TYR A 298 -0.15 -6.36 6.61
CA TYR A 298 -0.70 -5.04 6.30
C TYR A 298 -0.53 -4.05 7.45
N PHE A 299 -0.81 -4.49 8.69
CA PHE A 299 -0.63 -3.64 9.87
C PHE A 299 0.84 -3.34 10.16
N GLY A 300 1.72 -4.31 9.94
CA GLY A 300 3.18 -4.11 10.00
C GLY A 300 3.64 -3.04 9.00
N VAL A 301 3.14 -3.09 7.76
CA VAL A 301 3.42 -2.06 6.74
C VAL A 301 2.81 -0.71 7.13
N ALA A 302 1.59 -0.68 7.66
CA ALA A 302 0.89 0.54 8.05
C ALA A 302 1.55 1.30 9.20
N SER A 303 2.33 0.61 10.04
CA SER A 303 3.09 1.24 11.13
C SER A 303 4.05 2.34 10.64
N ALA A 304 4.56 2.23 9.40
CA ALA A 304 5.49 3.20 8.80
C ALA A 304 4.87 4.60 8.56
N ILE A 305 3.54 4.70 8.54
CA ILE A 305 2.79 5.95 8.36
C ILE A 305 1.90 6.29 9.56
N THR A 306 1.97 5.51 10.64
CA THR A 306 1.14 5.69 11.83
C THR A 306 1.88 6.47 12.92
N PRO A 307 1.35 7.62 13.38
CA PRO A 307 1.90 8.34 14.52
C PRO A 307 1.93 7.46 15.80
N PRO A 308 2.91 7.66 16.71
CA PRO A 308 3.86 8.78 16.78
C PRO A 308 5.19 8.55 16.06
N VAL A 309 5.47 7.35 15.53
CA VAL A 309 6.81 7.03 14.98
C VAL A 309 6.90 7.30 13.47
N CYS A 310 5.89 6.89 12.69
CA CYS A 310 5.71 7.15 11.24
C CYS A 310 6.97 7.56 10.44
N ILE A 311 8.00 6.70 10.41
CA ILE A 311 9.34 7.03 9.89
C ILE A 311 9.30 7.46 8.42
N ALA A 312 8.48 6.81 7.60
CA ALA A 312 8.34 7.16 6.19
C ALA A 312 7.71 8.55 6.02
N ALA A 313 6.72 8.90 6.85
CA ALA A 313 6.10 10.22 6.84
C ALA A 313 7.08 11.31 7.31
N TYR A 314 7.98 11.01 8.25
CA TYR A 314 9.02 11.95 8.70
C TYR A 314 10.09 12.21 7.64
N ALA A 315 10.53 11.17 6.93
CA ALA A 315 11.39 11.34 5.77
C ALA A 315 10.74 12.22 4.70
N ALA A 316 9.45 11.97 4.41
CA ALA A 316 8.70 12.76 3.44
C ALA A 316 8.50 14.22 3.92
N ALA A 317 8.27 14.44 5.22
CA ALA A 317 8.14 15.77 5.80
C ALA A 317 9.40 16.62 5.62
N ALA A 318 10.58 16.01 5.79
CA ALA A 318 11.86 16.66 5.57
C ALA A 318 12.04 17.11 4.12
N ILE A 319 11.65 16.28 3.15
CA ILE A 319 11.67 16.64 1.72
C ILE A 319 10.61 17.71 1.41
N ALA A 320 9.44 17.63 2.03
CA ALA A 320 8.35 18.56 1.82
C ALA A 320 8.58 19.95 2.46
N GLY A 321 9.49 20.05 3.44
CA GLY A 321 9.62 21.23 4.29
C GLY A 321 8.38 21.45 5.15
N ALA A 322 7.79 20.37 5.67
CA ALA A 322 6.57 20.38 6.48
C ALA A 322 6.84 19.84 7.90
N GLY A 323 5.94 20.13 8.84
CA GLY A 323 6.03 19.58 10.20
C GLY A 323 5.93 18.04 10.18
N PRO A 324 6.85 17.29 10.85
CA PRO A 324 6.85 15.83 10.84
C PRO A 324 5.54 15.22 11.32
N LEU A 325 5.03 15.65 12.48
CA LEU A 325 3.78 15.13 13.06
C LEU A 325 2.55 15.46 12.20
N HIS A 326 2.45 16.68 11.67
CA HIS A 326 1.35 17.05 10.77
C HIS A 326 1.34 16.22 9.49
N THR A 327 2.53 15.95 8.93
CA THR A 327 2.69 15.06 7.78
C THR A 327 2.34 13.62 8.14
N GLY A 328 2.73 13.16 9.33
CA GLY A 328 2.34 11.85 9.87
C GLY A 328 0.84 11.66 10.01
N PHE A 329 0.12 12.60 10.64
CA PHE A 329 -1.34 12.55 10.72
C PHE A 329 -2.00 12.63 9.34
N THR A 330 -1.43 13.40 8.42
CA THR A 330 -1.91 13.47 7.03
C THR A 330 -1.72 12.14 6.31
N ALA A 331 -0.54 11.52 6.43
CA ALA A 331 -0.25 10.20 5.87
C ALA A 331 -1.16 9.13 6.45
N PHE A 332 -1.34 9.09 7.77
CA PHE A 332 -2.27 8.19 8.44
C PHE A 332 -3.69 8.33 7.91
N ARG A 333 -4.21 9.56 7.79
CA ARG A 333 -5.54 9.84 7.22
C ARG A 333 -5.67 9.32 5.79
N ILE A 334 -4.68 9.60 4.94
CA ILE A 334 -4.68 9.19 3.53
C ILE A 334 -4.59 7.66 3.42
N GLY A 335 -3.79 7.04 4.28
CA GLY A 335 -3.51 5.61 4.32
C GLY A 335 -4.57 4.77 5.03
N LEU A 336 -5.73 5.33 5.41
CA LEU A 336 -6.76 4.58 6.15
C LEU A 336 -7.27 3.33 5.40
N ALA A 337 -7.18 3.30 4.08
CA ALA A 337 -7.48 2.09 3.31
C ALA A 337 -6.57 0.91 3.67
N LEU A 338 -5.33 1.16 4.07
CA LEU A 338 -4.40 0.11 4.51
C LEU A 338 -4.87 -0.58 5.79
N PHE A 339 -5.75 0.06 6.56
CA PHE A 339 -6.39 -0.49 7.75
C PHE A 339 -7.73 -1.14 7.44
N ILE A 340 -8.52 -0.57 6.53
CA ILE A 340 -9.87 -1.08 6.22
C ILE A 340 -9.82 -2.34 5.35
N VAL A 341 -8.92 -2.39 4.36
CA VAL A 341 -8.81 -3.53 3.43
C VAL A 341 -8.51 -4.85 4.18
N PRO A 342 -7.64 -4.89 5.20
CA PRO A 342 -7.47 -6.06 6.06
C PRO A 342 -8.74 -6.55 6.76
N PHE A 343 -9.55 -5.64 7.28
CA PHE A 343 -10.83 -6.02 7.87
C PHE A 343 -11.79 -6.57 6.81
N ALA A 344 -11.78 -5.99 5.60
CA ALA A 344 -12.59 -6.48 4.50
C ALA A 344 -12.20 -7.93 4.13
N PHE A 345 -10.93 -8.24 3.88
CA PHE A 345 -10.55 -9.61 3.51
C PHE A 345 -10.58 -10.59 4.71
N ALA A 346 -10.54 -10.09 5.95
CA ALA A 346 -10.73 -10.93 7.13
C ALA A 346 -12.15 -11.50 7.22
N TYR A 347 -13.15 -10.73 6.78
CA TYR A 347 -14.56 -11.14 6.74
C TYR A 347 -15.00 -11.70 5.39
N TYR A 348 -14.32 -11.31 4.30
CA TYR A 348 -14.54 -11.80 2.94
C TYR A 348 -13.23 -12.33 2.36
N PRO A 349 -12.78 -13.53 2.77
CA PRO A 349 -11.51 -14.10 2.32
C PRO A 349 -11.41 -14.26 0.80
N GLU A 350 -12.55 -14.32 0.11
CA GLU A 350 -12.68 -14.32 -1.35
C GLU A 350 -11.90 -13.18 -2.04
N LEU A 351 -11.70 -12.04 -1.35
CA LEU A 351 -10.88 -10.94 -1.84
C LEU A 351 -9.42 -11.33 -2.11
N LEU A 352 -8.95 -12.47 -1.57
CA LEU A 352 -7.60 -12.97 -1.78
C LEU A 352 -7.48 -13.89 -3.01
N LEU A 353 -8.57 -14.24 -3.71
CA LEU A 353 -8.52 -14.94 -5.01
C LEU A 353 -7.72 -16.26 -5.02
N VAL A 354 -7.63 -16.96 -3.90
CA VAL A 354 -6.83 -18.19 -3.75
C VAL A 354 -7.60 -19.30 -3.05
N ASP A 355 -7.28 -20.55 -3.36
CA ASP A 355 -8.01 -21.71 -2.85
C ASP A 355 -7.69 -21.98 -1.38
N GLU A 356 -6.52 -21.55 -0.89
CA GLU A 356 -6.05 -21.67 0.49
C GLU A 356 -6.95 -20.98 1.53
N VAL A 357 -7.87 -20.12 1.07
CA VAL A 357 -8.84 -19.43 1.93
C VAL A 357 -10.29 -19.86 1.69
N GLY A 358 -10.49 -21.00 1.01
CA GLY A 358 -11.81 -21.56 0.68
C GLY A 358 -12.27 -21.26 -0.74
N GLY A 359 -11.39 -20.76 -1.60
CA GLY A 359 -11.70 -20.37 -2.97
C GLY A 359 -12.53 -19.09 -3.05
N TYR A 360 -13.08 -18.80 -4.24
CA TYR A 360 -13.96 -17.67 -4.45
C TYR A 360 -15.10 -18.04 -5.40
N GLU A 361 -16.28 -17.50 -5.13
CA GLU A 361 -17.38 -17.51 -6.06
C GLU A 361 -17.45 -16.16 -6.78
N LEU A 362 -17.79 -16.16 -8.06
CA LEU A 362 -17.74 -14.92 -8.85
C LEU A 362 -18.74 -13.86 -8.36
N LEU A 363 -19.94 -14.28 -7.95
CA LEU A 363 -21.00 -13.36 -7.54
C LEU A 363 -20.71 -12.66 -6.19
N PRO A 364 -20.35 -13.37 -5.11
CA PRO A 364 -20.03 -12.71 -3.85
C PRO A 364 -18.74 -11.90 -3.94
N LEU A 365 -17.74 -12.36 -4.71
CA LEU A 365 -16.54 -11.57 -5.04
C LEU A 365 -16.88 -10.24 -5.72
N LEU A 366 -17.70 -10.26 -6.77
CA LEU A 366 -18.11 -9.03 -7.45
C LEU A 366 -18.90 -8.09 -6.52
N SER A 367 -19.78 -8.66 -5.69
CA SER A 367 -20.53 -7.91 -4.67
C SER A 367 -19.59 -7.18 -3.71
N ILE A 368 -18.61 -7.88 -3.11
CA ILE A 368 -17.68 -7.24 -2.17
C ILE A 368 -16.77 -6.24 -2.88
N CYS A 369 -16.33 -6.51 -4.12
CA CYS A 369 -15.52 -5.57 -4.89
C CYS A 369 -16.22 -4.22 -5.09
N VAL A 370 -17.48 -4.25 -5.52
CA VAL A 370 -18.26 -3.03 -5.76
C VAL A 370 -18.57 -2.31 -4.45
N ARG A 371 -18.92 -3.06 -3.38
CA ARG A 371 -19.16 -2.48 -2.05
C ARG A 371 -17.90 -1.86 -1.46
N LEU A 372 -16.73 -2.49 -1.60
CA LEU A 372 -15.45 -1.98 -1.12
C LEU A 372 -15.02 -0.74 -1.90
N ALA A 373 -15.17 -0.72 -3.23
CA ALA A 373 -14.93 0.49 -4.04
C ALA A 373 -15.79 1.67 -3.55
N LEU A 374 -17.08 1.42 -3.31
CA LEU A 374 -18.01 2.43 -2.81
C LEU A 374 -17.66 2.88 -1.38
N ALA A 375 -17.33 1.94 -0.49
CA ALA A 375 -16.92 2.22 0.87
C ALA A 375 -15.67 3.12 0.92
N LEU A 376 -14.68 2.86 0.05
CA LEU A 376 -13.48 3.68 -0.12
C LEU A 376 -13.80 5.06 -0.72
N TRP A 377 -14.72 5.17 -1.68
CA TRP A 377 -15.19 6.46 -2.19
C TRP A 377 -15.80 7.31 -1.07
N LEU A 378 -16.73 6.74 -0.29
CA LEU A 378 -17.38 7.42 0.82
C LEU A 378 -16.39 7.83 1.91
N LEU A 379 -15.44 6.95 2.25
CA LEU A 379 -14.41 7.21 3.23
C LEU A 379 -13.55 8.43 2.83
N ASN A 380 -13.01 8.42 1.61
CA ASN A 380 -12.10 9.48 1.15
C ASN A 380 -12.83 10.81 1.02
N SER A 381 -14.05 10.81 0.48
CA SER A 381 -14.86 12.02 0.37
C SER A 381 -15.28 12.59 1.74
N ALA A 382 -15.58 11.73 2.71
CA ALA A 382 -15.87 12.14 4.08
C ALA A 382 -14.65 12.80 4.75
N PHE A 383 -13.45 12.23 4.59
CA PHE A 383 -12.21 12.80 5.13
C PHE A 383 -11.78 14.10 4.47
N SER A 384 -11.97 14.24 3.16
CA SER A 384 -11.72 15.50 2.47
C SER A 384 -12.86 16.50 2.71
N ARG A 385 -13.99 16.10 3.31
CA ARG A 385 -15.22 16.90 3.46
C ARG A 385 -15.69 17.51 2.13
N TYR A 386 -15.36 16.83 1.04
CA TYR A 386 -15.57 17.32 -0.31
C TYR A 386 -15.78 16.14 -1.24
N ASP A 387 -16.74 16.27 -2.15
CA ASP A 387 -16.99 15.28 -3.20
C ASP A 387 -17.21 15.99 -4.54
N ALA A 388 -18.45 16.25 -4.95
CA ALA A 388 -18.73 17.19 -6.04
C ALA A 388 -18.91 18.62 -5.51
N THR A 389 -19.56 18.73 -4.35
CA THR A 389 -19.74 19.97 -3.57
C THR A 389 -19.15 19.79 -2.16
N PRO A 390 -18.90 20.89 -1.41
CA PRO A 390 -18.50 20.80 -0.02
C PRO A 390 -19.57 20.09 0.82
N LEU A 391 -19.14 19.10 1.62
CA LEU A 391 -20.03 18.27 2.43
C LEU A 391 -20.30 18.88 3.80
N LYS A 392 -21.55 18.76 4.26
CA LYS A 392 -21.93 19.17 5.63
C LYS A 392 -21.53 18.10 6.64
N LEU A 393 -21.36 18.48 7.91
CA LEU A 393 -20.98 17.55 8.98
C LEU A 393 -21.91 16.31 9.11
N PRO A 394 -23.25 16.43 9.00
CA PRO A 394 -24.13 15.26 9.02
C PRO A 394 -23.90 14.32 7.83
N GLU A 395 -23.62 14.87 6.64
CA GLU A 395 -23.32 14.07 5.45
C GLU A 395 -21.99 13.33 5.63
N VAL A 396 -21.00 13.97 6.25
CA VAL A 396 -19.71 13.35 6.59
C VAL A 396 -19.87 12.19 7.57
N LEU A 397 -20.61 12.39 8.66
CA LEU A 397 -20.87 11.34 9.64
C LEU A 397 -21.67 10.17 9.04
N LEU A 398 -22.66 10.47 8.21
CA LEU A 398 -23.44 9.46 7.50
C LEU A 398 -22.57 8.66 6.54
N ARG A 399 -21.65 9.31 5.80
CA ARG A 399 -20.70 8.61 4.91
C ARG A 399 -19.78 7.67 5.70
N PHE A 400 -19.27 8.09 6.86
CA PHE A 400 -18.49 7.20 7.72
C PHE A 400 -19.28 5.99 8.22
N ALA A 401 -20.52 6.21 8.66
CA ALA A 401 -21.40 5.11 9.07
C ALA A 401 -21.65 4.15 7.91
N LEU A 402 -21.95 4.66 6.72
CA LEU A 402 -22.18 3.85 5.51
C LEU A 402 -20.93 3.06 5.09
N THR A 403 -19.72 3.60 5.23
CA THR A 403 -18.47 2.85 4.97
C THR A 403 -18.41 1.58 5.82
N VAL A 404 -18.76 1.67 7.11
CA VAL A 404 -18.78 0.50 8.00
C VAL A 404 -19.92 -0.45 7.62
N LEU A 405 -21.13 0.08 7.43
CA LEU A 405 -22.33 -0.72 7.13
C LEU A 405 -22.22 -1.48 5.79
N LEU A 406 -21.52 -0.92 4.80
CA LEU A 406 -21.25 -1.59 3.52
C LEU A 406 -20.40 -2.86 3.65
N LEU A 407 -19.55 -2.91 4.68
CA LEU A 407 -18.64 -4.04 4.93
C LEU A 407 -19.24 -5.06 5.90
N VAL A 408 -20.40 -4.79 6.51
CA VAL A 408 -21.10 -5.75 7.37
C VAL A 408 -21.54 -6.97 6.56
N ILE A 409 -21.35 -8.17 7.13
CA ILE A 409 -21.66 -9.46 6.47
C ILE A 409 -23.16 -9.59 6.16
N TRP A 410 -24.01 -9.01 6.98
CA TRP A 410 -25.46 -9.20 6.94
C TRP A 410 -26.08 -8.59 5.67
N PRO A 411 -26.70 -9.40 4.78
CA PRO A 411 -27.16 -8.94 3.48
C PRO A 411 -28.18 -7.79 3.53
N SER A 412 -29.12 -7.86 4.47
CA SER A 412 -30.13 -6.81 4.66
C SER A 412 -29.50 -5.46 4.98
N VAL A 413 -28.40 -5.46 5.75
CA VAL A 413 -27.70 -4.25 6.17
C VAL A 413 -26.85 -3.69 5.03
N HIS A 414 -26.00 -4.51 4.40
CA HIS A 414 -25.09 -3.98 3.40
C HIS A 414 -25.79 -3.56 2.10
N TRP A 415 -26.88 -4.23 1.69
CA TRP A 415 -27.63 -3.82 0.50
C TRP A 415 -28.45 -2.56 0.74
N ALA A 416 -29.05 -2.41 1.93
CA ALA A 416 -29.68 -1.16 2.32
C ALA A 416 -28.66 0.00 2.33
N ALA A 417 -27.49 -0.22 2.94
CA ALA A 417 -26.41 0.76 2.95
C ALA A 417 -25.92 1.11 1.54
N PHE A 418 -25.85 0.12 0.64
CA PHE A 418 -25.48 0.31 -0.76
C PHE A 418 -26.42 1.24 -1.50
N VAL A 419 -27.73 1.01 -1.39
CA VAL A 419 -28.74 1.87 -2.00
C VAL A 419 -28.67 3.29 -1.43
N VAL A 420 -28.59 3.42 -0.10
CA VAL A 420 -28.50 4.73 0.56
C VAL A 420 -27.24 5.49 0.13
N ALA A 421 -26.10 4.80 0.01
CA ALA A 421 -24.85 5.38 -0.48
C ALA A 421 -24.97 5.92 -1.92
N LEU A 422 -25.58 5.16 -2.82
CA LEU A 422 -25.81 5.61 -4.21
C LEU A 422 -26.73 6.83 -4.27
N VAL A 423 -27.82 6.84 -3.50
CA VAL A 423 -28.74 7.99 -3.41
C VAL A 423 -28.00 9.22 -2.88
N LEU A 424 -27.16 9.06 -1.87
CA LEU A 424 -26.39 10.17 -1.28
C LEU A 424 -25.38 10.76 -2.27
N ILE A 425 -24.68 9.92 -3.03
CA ILE A 425 -23.76 10.38 -4.09
C ILE A 425 -24.56 11.06 -5.22
N GLY A 426 -25.66 10.45 -5.67
CA GLY A 426 -26.52 11.01 -6.70
C GLY A 426 -27.09 12.38 -6.32
N PHE A 427 -27.55 12.54 -5.08
CA PHE A 427 -28.02 13.82 -4.55
C PHE A 427 -26.93 14.90 -4.56
N ASN A 428 -25.69 14.54 -4.21
CA ASN A 428 -24.57 15.46 -4.26
C ASN A 428 -24.21 15.89 -5.69
N GLN A 429 -24.28 14.96 -6.65
CA GLN A 429 -24.06 15.26 -8.06
C GLN A 429 -25.17 16.14 -8.65
N LEU A 430 -26.43 15.91 -8.26
CA LEU A 430 -27.55 16.76 -8.66
C LEU A 430 -27.38 18.18 -8.12
N ARG A 431 -26.99 18.35 -6.85
CA ARG A 431 -26.66 19.66 -6.28
C ARG A 431 -25.56 20.38 -7.06
N PHE A 432 -24.52 19.65 -7.46
CA PHE A 432 -23.45 20.21 -8.30
C PHE A 432 -23.97 20.69 -9.65
N ARG A 433 -24.78 19.88 -10.34
CA ARG A 433 -25.40 20.25 -11.63
C ARG A 433 -26.28 21.49 -11.51
N GLN A 434 -27.09 21.57 -10.45
CA GLN A 434 -27.93 22.74 -10.18
C GLN A 434 -27.11 23.99 -9.91
N ALA A 435 -26.02 23.89 -9.13
CA ALA A 435 -25.13 25.01 -8.88
C ALA A 435 -24.46 25.54 -10.18
N MET A 436 -24.02 24.62 -11.05
CA MET A 436 -23.43 24.98 -12.35
C MET A 436 -24.43 25.67 -13.28
N ALA A 437 -25.69 25.19 -13.30
CA ALA A 437 -26.76 25.75 -14.14
C ALA A 437 -27.22 27.15 -13.72
N VAL A 438 -26.90 27.59 -12.50
CA VAL A 438 -27.20 28.96 -12.01
C VAL A 438 -26.08 29.94 -12.33
N THR A 439 -24.85 29.45 -12.59
CA THR A 439 -23.68 30.27 -12.95
C THR A 439 -23.41 30.41 -14.45
N THR A 440 -24.08 29.62 -15.29
CA THR A 440 -24.11 29.77 -16.76
C THR A 440 -25.33 30.57 -17.17
#